data_AF-A0A1H7R137-F1
#
_entry.id   AF-A0A1H7R137-F1
#
_cell.length_a   1.000
_cell.length_b   1.000
_cell.length_c   1.000
_cell.angle_alpha   90.00
_cell.angle_beta   90.00
_cell.angle_gamma   90.00
#
_symmetry.space_group_name_H-M   'P 1'
#
loop_
_entity.id
_entity.type
_entity.pdbx_description
1 polymer ?
#
loop_
_entity_poly.entity_id
_entity_poly.type
_entity_poly.pdbx_seq_one_letter_code
_entity_poly.pdbx_strand_id
1 'polypeptide(L)'
;MKSKGLQFWYFLIEGNLDDKTGAYGNFYTYGERCGEALGNTYLIAQQEGIINPTVIETTRLDNLEEFELPEEAEQVSDSTYMIPSLNTFELNPKEYFFKPPTGISFDTIIGEYDSELILEQFVAYNKNENGVYELQLVVDKNRLVEIFFKCFDLIEPIDAFWIYICEHWLNRGRELWASKSVINKNEIIKFLKKHKTNTIENGFVELVVNSNTGKTNLMLCEHKKVQLHTESEEVFKNFIGGLIDLGFEQTKDFYNIEFGYHHWHYRPIESLDRDDFAVLLIDNEFENIKLEK
;
A
#
# COMPACT_ATOMS: atom_id res chain seq x y z
N MET A 1 -11.53 -15.79 26.09
CA MET A 1 -10.54 -16.90 26.04
C MET A 1 -9.60 -16.62 24.88
N LYS A 2 -8.29 -16.39 25.13
CA LYS A 2 -7.29 -16.29 24.05
C LYS A 2 -7.14 -17.68 23.40
N SER A 3 -7.77 -17.91 22.25
CA SER A 3 -7.50 -19.13 21.49
C SER A 3 -6.06 -19.05 20.96
N LYS A 4 -5.27 -20.10 21.19
CA LYS A 4 -3.86 -20.13 20.79
C LYS A 4 -3.78 -19.94 19.27
N GLY A 5 -3.17 -18.84 18.84
CA GLY A 5 -2.84 -18.57 17.43
C GLY A 5 -3.78 -17.61 16.69
N LEU A 6 -4.91 -17.20 17.27
CA LEU A 6 -5.77 -16.18 16.66
C LEU A 6 -5.43 -14.78 17.20
N GLN A 7 -5.49 -13.81 16.31
CA GLN A 7 -5.43 -12.38 16.58
C GLN A 7 -6.85 -11.84 16.76
N PHE A 8 -7.01 -10.80 17.58
CA PHE A 8 -8.30 -10.16 17.81
C PHE A 8 -8.28 -8.74 17.26
N TRP A 9 -9.26 -8.40 16.44
CA TRP A 9 -9.26 -7.16 15.67
C TRP A 9 -10.56 -6.40 15.82
N TYR A 10 -10.46 -5.07 15.88
CA TYR A 10 -11.58 -4.16 15.69
C TYR A 10 -11.66 -3.74 14.22
N PHE A 11 -12.88 -3.55 13.74
CA PHE A 11 -13.17 -2.98 12.43
C PHE A 11 -14.37 -2.03 12.52
N LEU A 12 -14.20 -0.82 11.97
CA LEU A 12 -15.32 0.03 11.58
C LEU A 12 -15.62 -0.24 10.10
N ILE A 13 -16.82 -0.73 9.82
CA ILE A 13 -17.28 -1.04 8.47
C ILE A 13 -18.31 -0.02 8.04
N GLU A 14 -18.07 0.64 6.91
CA GLU A 14 -19.06 1.41 6.16
C GLU A 14 -19.80 0.51 5.17
N GLY A 15 -21.02 0.86 4.84
CA GLY A 15 -21.69 0.41 3.63
C GLY A 15 -23.04 1.09 3.50
N ASN A 16 -23.93 0.49 2.71
CA ASN A 16 -25.27 1.02 2.48
C ASN A 16 -26.32 0.03 2.98
N LEU A 17 -27.44 0.49 3.53
CA LEU A 17 -28.60 -0.37 3.81
C LEU A 17 -29.56 -0.42 2.62
N ASP A 18 -29.59 0.65 1.83
CA ASP A 18 -30.39 0.80 0.62
C ASP A 18 -29.76 1.86 -0.32
N ASP A 19 -30.51 2.35 -1.30
CA ASP A 19 -30.06 3.36 -2.26
C ASP A 19 -29.97 4.79 -1.68
N LYS A 20 -30.37 4.99 -0.41
CA LYS A 20 -30.50 6.30 0.25
C LYS A 20 -29.88 6.36 1.64
N THR A 21 -29.45 5.23 2.19
CA THR A 21 -29.03 5.12 3.59
C THR A 21 -27.65 4.50 3.66
N GLY A 22 -26.68 5.29 4.11
CA GLY A 22 -25.36 4.82 4.50
C GLY A 22 -25.38 4.32 5.94
N ALA A 23 -24.47 3.43 6.29
CA ALA A 23 -24.35 2.86 7.62
C ALA A 23 -22.89 2.61 8.01
N TYR A 24 -22.60 2.81 9.29
CA TYR A 24 -21.38 2.33 9.95
C TYR A 24 -21.73 1.28 11.01
N GLY A 25 -20.98 0.17 11.01
CA GLY A 25 -21.05 -0.89 12.01
C GLY A 25 -19.69 -1.13 12.67
N ASN A 26 -19.71 -1.43 13.97
CA ASN A 26 -18.52 -1.77 14.75
C ASN A 26 -18.45 -3.28 14.93
N PHE A 27 -17.34 -3.88 14.51
CA PHE A 27 -17.12 -5.32 14.58
C PHE A 27 -15.83 -5.62 15.33
N TYR A 28 -15.83 -6.75 16.04
CA TYR A 28 -14.70 -7.25 16.80
C TYR A 28 -14.53 -8.74 16.46
N THR A 29 -13.48 -9.07 15.74
CA THR A 29 -13.40 -10.38 15.05
C THR A 29 -12.06 -11.05 15.29
N TYR A 30 -12.11 -12.33 15.60
CA TYR A 30 -10.96 -13.21 15.65
C TYR A 30 -10.61 -13.75 14.25
N GLY A 31 -9.32 -13.91 13.98
CA GLY A 31 -8.80 -14.60 12.81
C GLY A 31 -7.32 -14.93 12.99
N GLU A 32 -6.74 -15.81 12.18
CA GLU A 32 -5.30 -16.11 12.23
C GLU A 32 -4.48 -14.85 11.91
N ARG A 33 -5.02 -14.00 11.03
CA ARG A 33 -4.46 -12.72 10.60
C ARG A 33 -5.58 -11.70 10.37
N CYS A 34 -5.23 -10.41 10.28
CA CYS A 34 -6.22 -9.35 10.05
C CYS A 34 -7.06 -9.57 8.79
N GLY A 35 -6.47 -10.03 7.68
CA GLY A 35 -7.20 -10.26 6.44
C GLY A 35 -8.31 -11.31 6.57
N GLU A 36 -8.07 -12.37 7.34
CA GLU A 36 -9.09 -13.38 7.62
C GLU A 36 -10.17 -12.82 8.55
N ALA A 37 -9.77 -12.10 9.61
CA ALA A 37 -10.72 -11.45 10.52
C ALA A 37 -11.61 -10.43 9.79
N LEU A 38 -11.05 -9.68 8.83
CA LEU A 38 -11.79 -8.76 7.98
C LEU A 38 -12.73 -9.50 7.03
N GLY A 39 -12.28 -10.60 6.41
CA GLY A 39 -13.12 -11.45 5.57
C GLY A 39 -14.35 -11.99 6.32
N ASN A 40 -14.13 -12.50 7.54
CA ASN A 40 -15.22 -12.91 8.44
C ASN A 40 -16.16 -11.74 8.75
N THR A 41 -15.60 -10.57 9.04
CA THR A 41 -16.36 -9.35 9.33
C THR A 41 -17.26 -8.93 8.16
N TYR A 42 -16.76 -8.97 6.92
CA TYR A 42 -17.56 -8.66 5.74
C TYR A 42 -18.73 -9.63 5.54
N LEU A 43 -18.53 -10.91 5.81
CA LEU A 43 -19.60 -11.91 5.74
C LEU A 43 -20.71 -11.59 6.74
N ILE A 44 -20.36 -11.25 7.98
CA ILE A 44 -21.32 -10.87 9.02
C ILE A 44 -22.00 -9.55 8.66
N ALA A 45 -21.25 -8.52 8.23
CA ALA A 45 -21.82 -7.24 7.82
C ALA A 45 -22.90 -7.40 6.73
N GLN A 46 -22.65 -8.27 5.73
CA GLN A 46 -23.63 -8.58 4.69
C GLN A 46 -24.87 -9.31 5.23
N GLN A 47 -24.69 -10.24 6.19
CA GLN A 47 -25.81 -10.95 6.83
C GLN A 47 -26.71 -9.98 7.62
N GLU A 48 -26.12 -8.94 8.20
CA GLU A 48 -26.79 -7.87 8.93
C GLU A 48 -27.35 -6.76 8.02
N GLY A 49 -27.28 -6.95 6.71
CA GLY A 49 -27.91 -6.06 5.72
C GLY A 49 -27.05 -4.90 5.23
N ILE A 50 -25.76 -4.84 5.58
CA ILE A 50 -24.81 -3.86 5.02
C ILE A 50 -24.39 -4.30 3.62
N ILE A 51 -24.85 -3.55 2.61
CA ILE A 51 -24.53 -3.72 1.19
C ILE A 51 -23.17 -3.08 0.90
N ASN A 52 -22.33 -3.78 0.15
CA ASN A 52 -20.97 -3.36 -0.24
C ASN A 52 -20.11 -2.91 0.95
N PRO A 53 -19.94 -3.76 1.98
CA PRO A 53 -19.18 -3.37 3.16
C PRO A 53 -17.75 -3.02 2.79
N THR A 54 -17.26 -1.92 3.36
CA THR A 54 -15.90 -1.42 3.19
C THR A 54 -15.38 -1.00 4.55
N VAL A 55 -14.20 -1.50 4.94
CA VAL A 55 -13.59 -1.08 6.21
C VAL A 55 -12.99 0.32 6.10
N ILE A 56 -13.21 1.09 7.16
CA ILE A 56 -12.77 2.46 7.34
C ILE A 56 -11.52 2.47 8.20
N GLU A 57 -11.64 1.86 9.37
CA GLU A 57 -10.56 1.73 10.34
C GLU A 57 -10.51 0.33 10.95
N THR A 58 -9.32 -0.03 11.40
CA THR A 58 -9.04 -1.28 12.08
C THR A 58 -7.95 -1.10 13.13
N THR A 59 -8.00 -1.91 14.18
CA THR A 59 -6.90 -1.99 15.13
C THR A 59 -6.80 -3.39 15.72
N ARG A 60 -5.58 -3.80 16.07
CA ARG A 60 -5.32 -5.05 16.78
C ARG A 60 -5.58 -4.84 18.27
N LEU A 61 -6.33 -5.75 18.86
CA LEU A 61 -6.85 -5.66 20.21
C LEU A 61 -6.18 -6.65 21.17
N ASP A 62 -5.71 -7.81 20.70
CA ASP A 62 -5.11 -8.84 21.56
C ASP A 62 -3.72 -8.49 22.11
N ASN A 63 -3.09 -7.44 21.54
CA ASN A 63 -1.84 -6.84 22.01
C ASN A 63 -2.06 -5.65 22.98
N LEU A 64 -3.29 -5.22 23.19
CA LEU A 64 -3.64 -4.22 24.20
C LEU A 64 -3.81 -4.91 25.55
N GLU A 65 -2.97 -4.60 26.53
CA GLU A 65 -2.97 -5.29 27.84
C GLU A 65 -4.30 -5.17 28.58
N GLU A 66 -5.04 -4.09 28.36
CA GLU A 66 -6.27 -3.74 29.09
C GLU A 66 -7.51 -3.64 28.19
N PHE A 67 -7.49 -4.20 26.98
CA PHE A 67 -8.67 -4.13 26.12
C PHE A 67 -9.80 -5.03 26.65
N GLU A 68 -10.95 -4.41 26.87
CA GLU A 68 -12.22 -5.08 27.13
C GLU A 68 -13.20 -4.78 25.99
N LEU A 69 -13.94 -5.81 25.57
CA LEU A 69 -15.04 -5.65 24.62
C LEU A 69 -16.07 -4.66 25.20
N PRO A 70 -16.64 -3.75 24.39
CA PRO A 70 -17.73 -2.90 24.84
C PRO A 70 -18.91 -3.72 25.38
N GLU A 71 -19.60 -3.21 26.40
CA GLU A 71 -20.72 -3.91 27.03
C GLU A 71 -21.88 -4.16 26.05
N GLU A 72 -22.01 -3.31 25.04
CA GLU A 72 -23.04 -3.38 24.00
C GLU A 72 -22.68 -4.36 22.88
N ALA A 73 -21.47 -4.94 22.87
CA ALA A 73 -21.05 -5.87 21.84
C ALA A 73 -21.70 -7.24 22.03
N GLU A 74 -22.44 -7.69 21.02
CA GLU A 74 -23.10 -9.00 21.00
C GLU A 74 -22.31 -9.97 20.13
N GLN A 75 -22.22 -11.23 20.57
CA GLN A 75 -21.62 -12.29 19.78
C GLN A 75 -22.58 -12.70 18.65
N VAL A 76 -22.18 -12.48 17.41
CA VAL A 76 -22.98 -12.76 16.21
C VAL A 76 -22.45 -13.96 15.42
N SER A 77 -21.24 -14.42 15.71
CA SER A 77 -20.72 -15.72 15.26
C SER A 77 -19.68 -16.27 16.23
N ASP A 78 -19.19 -17.48 15.97
CA ASP A 78 -18.13 -18.11 16.78
C ASP A 78 -16.86 -17.26 16.86
N SER A 79 -16.60 -16.41 15.87
CA SER A 79 -15.40 -15.57 15.78
C SER A 79 -15.67 -14.07 15.83
N THR A 80 -16.93 -13.61 15.76
CA THR A 80 -17.27 -12.20 15.56
C THR A 80 -18.25 -11.69 16.61
N TYR A 81 -17.97 -10.51 17.14
CA TYR A 81 -18.85 -9.69 17.95
C TYR A 81 -19.15 -8.39 17.19
N MET A 82 -20.29 -7.78 17.44
CA MET A 82 -20.62 -6.48 16.87
C MET A 82 -21.45 -5.66 17.84
N ILE A 83 -21.37 -4.34 17.73
CA ILE A 83 -22.38 -3.47 18.34
C ILE A 83 -23.62 -3.54 17.43
N PRO A 84 -24.78 -4.05 17.90
CA PRO A 84 -25.95 -4.27 17.04
C PRO A 84 -26.53 -3.00 16.41
N SER A 85 -26.29 -1.86 17.06
CA SER A 85 -26.76 -0.56 16.58
C SER A 85 -25.86 -0.06 15.46
N LEU A 86 -26.39 -0.06 14.23
CA LEU A 86 -25.77 0.60 13.09
C LEU A 86 -25.99 2.11 13.15
N ASN A 87 -24.92 2.88 12.94
CA ASN A 87 -25.01 4.33 12.83
C ASN A 87 -25.35 4.68 11.37
N THR A 88 -26.55 5.20 11.13
CA THR A 88 -27.02 5.48 9.77
C THR A 88 -27.00 6.98 9.43
N PHE A 89 -26.89 7.28 8.14
CA PHE A 89 -26.92 8.64 7.62
C PHE A 89 -27.54 8.67 6.21
N GLU A 90 -28.10 9.81 5.82
CA GLU A 90 -28.74 9.98 4.51
C GLU A 90 -27.68 10.15 3.41
N LEU A 91 -27.74 9.31 2.39
CA LEU A 91 -26.96 9.46 1.16
C LEU A 91 -27.58 10.58 0.34
N ASN A 92 -27.03 11.78 0.45
CA ASN A 92 -27.40 12.88 -0.42
C ASN A 92 -26.45 12.92 -1.64
N PRO A 93 -26.86 12.46 -2.84
CA PRO A 93 -26.01 12.45 -4.03
C PRO A 93 -25.60 13.85 -4.52
N LYS A 94 -26.18 14.92 -3.99
CA LYS A 94 -25.80 16.32 -4.28
C LYS A 94 -24.82 16.91 -3.26
N GLU A 95 -24.61 16.26 -2.12
CA GLU A 95 -23.77 16.74 -1.01
C GLU A 95 -22.67 15.76 -0.60
N TYR A 96 -22.57 14.60 -1.27
CA TYR A 96 -21.57 13.57 -0.98
C TYR A 96 -20.16 14.00 -1.44
N PHE A 97 -19.56 14.93 -0.71
CA PHE A 97 -18.20 15.42 -0.92
C PHE A 97 -17.17 14.67 -0.08
N PHE A 98 -17.60 13.72 0.77
CA PHE A 98 -16.72 13.01 1.69
C PHE A 98 -16.70 11.51 1.37
N LYS A 99 -15.61 11.05 0.74
CA LYS A 99 -15.22 9.65 0.75
C LYS A 99 -14.31 9.46 1.98
N PRO A 100 -14.74 8.73 3.02
CA PRO A 100 -13.86 8.48 4.16
C PRO A 100 -12.62 7.70 3.68
N PRO A 101 -11.45 7.93 4.30
CA PRO A 101 -10.30 7.08 4.05
C PRO A 101 -10.64 5.64 4.45
N THR A 102 -10.69 4.76 3.47
CA THR A 102 -10.86 3.31 3.64
C THR A 102 -9.48 2.72 3.79
N GLY A 103 -9.10 2.20 4.96
CA GLY A 103 -7.65 2.15 5.10
C GLY A 103 -7.01 1.86 6.42
N ILE A 104 -7.59 2.43 7.46
CA ILE A 104 -6.73 2.99 8.47
C ILE A 104 -6.47 1.92 9.50
N SER A 105 -5.24 1.44 9.57
CA SER A 105 -4.80 0.68 10.73
C SER A 105 -4.04 1.59 11.69
N PHE A 106 -4.54 1.64 12.91
CA PHE A 106 -3.80 2.25 14.01
C PHE A 106 -2.85 1.22 14.59
N ASP A 107 -1.56 1.52 14.57
CA ASP A 107 -0.60 0.78 15.38
C ASP A 107 -0.86 1.08 16.86
N THR A 108 -1.00 0.02 17.64
CA THR A 108 -1.26 0.08 19.09
C THR A 108 -0.01 -0.11 19.92
N ILE A 109 1.12 -0.42 19.28
CA ILE A 109 2.42 -0.50 19.94
C ILE A 109 3.15 0.79 19.62
N ILE A 110 3.34 1.65 20.62
CA ILE A 110 4.36 2.71 20.54
C ILE A 110 5.69 2.02 20.86
N GLY A 111 6.39 1.54 19.83
CA GLY A 111 7.76 1.08 19.98
C GLY A 111 8.66 2.22 20.39
N GLU A 112 9.67 1.92 21.22
CA GLU A 112 10.64 2.91 21.73
C GLU A 112 11.39 3.64 20.60
N TYR A 113 11.33 3.14 19.35
CA TYR A 113 12.10 3.64 18.21
C TYR A 113 11.37 3.59 16.84
N ASP A 114 10.03 3.48 16.80
CA ASP A 114 9.29 3.05 15.58
C ASP A 114 9.57 3.86 14.30
N SER A 115 9.69 5.19 14.39
CA SER A 115 10.01 6.03 13.23
C SER A 115 11.44 6.57 13.24
N GLU A 116 12.12 6.56 14.40
CA GLU A 116 13.44 7.17 14.57
C GLU A 116 14.57 6.38 13.89
N LEU A 117 14.34 5.09 13.61
CA LEU A 117 15.31 4.20 12.95
C LEU A 117 15.14 4.12 11.43
N ILE A 118 14.11 4.76 10.86
CA ILE A 118 13.91 4.85 9.41
C ILE A 118 14.69 6.07 8.89
N LEU A 119 16.02 5.91 8.87
CA LEU A 119 16.93 6.95 8.41
C LEU A 119 17.07 6.93 6.88
N GLU A 120 17.33 8.10 6.30
CA GLU A 120 17.70 8.24 4.88
C GLU A 120 19.05 7.57 4.62
N GLN A 121 19.03 6.29 4.27
CA GLN A 121 20.20 5.46 4.02
C GLN A 121 19.89 4.44 2.92
N PHE A 122 20.90 3.75 2.42
CA PHE A 122 20.70 2.61 1.51
C PHE A 122 21.38 1.33 2.02
N VAL A 123 20.80 0.19 1.65
CA VAL A 123 21.41 -1.14 1.80
C VAL A 123 21.68 -1.68 0.41
N ALA A 124 22.93 -2.05 0.16
CA ALA A 124 23.36 -2.70 -1.07
C ALA A 124 23.61 -4.19 -0.80
N TYR A 125 22.77 -5.05 -1.35
CA TYR A 125 22.90 -6.50 -1.23
C TYR A 125 23.80 -7.04 -2.34
N ASN A 126 24.58 -8.07 -2.00
CA ASN A 126 25.38 -8.76 -3.01
C ASN A 126 24.47 -9.57 -3.94
N LYS A 127 25.04 -10.08 -5.04
CA LYS A 127 24.34 -10.88 -6.04
C LYS A 127 23.56 -12.03 -5.40
N ASN A 128 22.25 -12.07 -5.62
CA ASN A 128 21.36 -13.13 -5.13
C ASN A 128 21.55 -14.43 -5.94
N GLU A 129 20.82 -15.49 -5.57
CA GLU A 129 20.88 -16.81 -6.22
C GLU A 129 20.51 -16.79 -7.72
N ASN A 130 19.72 -15.81 -8.15
CA ASN A 130 19.31 -15.63 -9.54
C ASN A 130 20.29 -14.76 -10.33
N GLY A 131 21.38 -14.32 -9.72
CA GLY A 131 22.37 -13.51 -10.38
C GLY A 131 22.02 -12.01 -10.46
N VAL A 132 21.13 -11.53 -9.60
CA VAL A 132 20.68 -10.12 -9.58
C VAL A 132 21.29 -9.41 -8.37
N TYR A 133 21.87 -8.23 -8.59
CA TYR A 133 22.24 -7.29 -7.54
C TYR A 133 21.02 -6.48 -7.11
N GLU A 134 20.85 -6.32 -5.80
CA GLU A 134 19.68 -5.67 -5.21
C GLU A 134 20.13 -4.52 -4.31
N LEU A 135 19.45 -3.39 -4.39
CA LEU A 135 19.65 -2.26 -3.49
C LEU A 135 18.31 -1.71 -3.05
N GLN A 136 18.21 -1.34 -1.79
CA GLN A 136 17.07 -0.62 -1.23
C GLN A 136 17.52 0.71 -0.66
N LEU A 137 16.78 1.77 -0.95
CA LEU A 137 17.02 3.13 -0.52
C LEU A 137 15.76 3.66 0.18
N VAL A 138 15.95 4.14 1.40
CA VAL A 138 14.94 4.87 2.17
C VAL A 138 15.20 6.36 1.97
N VAL A 139 14.15 7.10 1.59
CA VAL A 139 14.21 8.55 1.36
C VAL A 139 13.10 9.21 2.16
N ASP A 140 13.40 10.36 2.76
CA ASP A 140 12.41 11.17 3.44
C ASP A 140 11.32 11.62 2.45
N LYS A 141 10.08 11.68 2.92
CA LYS A 141 8.92 12.03 2.09
C LYS A 141 9.10 13.37 1.36
N ASN A 142 9.77 14.34 1.97
CA ASN A 142 9.96 15.67 1.36
C ASN A 142 10.95 15.65 0.19
N ARG A 143 11.87 14.68 0.17
CA ARG A 143 12.92 14.53 -0.86
C ARG A 143 12.62 13.43 -1.87
N LEU A 144 11.71 12.50 -1.55
CA LEU A 144 11.43 11.28 -2.33
C LEU A 144 11.28 11.55 -3.83
N VAL A 145 10.43 12.50 -4.20
CA VAL A 145 10.14 12.81 -5.62
C VAL A 145 11.40 13.29 -6.35
N GLU A 146 12.17 14.17 -5.71
CA GLU A 146 13.39 14.71 -6.30
C GLU A 146 14.44 13.61 -6.46
N ILE A 147 14.68 12.83 -5.41
CA ILE A 147 15.68 11.75 -5.41
C ILE A 147 15.30 10.65 -6.38
N PHE A 148 14.03 10.24 -6.41
CA PHE A 148 13.58 9.21 -7.36
C PHE A 148 13.81 9.64 -8.81
N PHE A 149 13.56 10.91 -9.15
CA PHE A 149 13.86 11.42 -10.48
C PHE A 149 15.37 11.55 -10.76
N LYS A 150 16.20 11.86 -9.77
CA LYS A 150 17.66 11.83 -9.92
C LYS A 150 18.19 10.42 -10.12
N CYS A 151 17.56 9.40 -9.53
CA CYS A 151 17.92 8.01 -9.78
C CYS A 151 17.71 7.58 -11.24
N PHE A 152 16.87 8.29 -12.02
CA PHE A 152 16.69 7.99 -13.44
C PHE A 152 17.98 8.24 -14.23
N ASP A 153 18.77 9.24 -13.85
CA ASP A 153 20.08 9.53 -14.45
C ASP A 153 21.09 8.39 -14.24
N LEU A 154 20.91 7.59 -13.19
CA LEU A 154 21.83 6.51 -12.83
C LEU A 154 21.54 5.21 -13.57
N ILE A 155 20.44 5.13 -14.32
CA ILE A 155 20.00 3.93 -15.04
C ILE A 155 19.73 4.21 -16.52
N GLU A 156 20.17 5.35 -17.06
CA GLU A 156 19.97 5.65 -18.49
C GLU A 156 20.70 4.64 -19.41
N PRO A 157 20.17 4.37 -20.61
CA PRO A 157 18.89 4.85 -21.14
C PRO A 157 17.69 4.16 -20.49
N ILE A 158 16.54 4.83 -20.48
CA ILE A 158 15.26 4.23 -20.06
C ILE A 158 14.55 3.70 -21.30
N ASP A 159 14.11 2.45 -21.21
CA ASP A 159 13.50 1.71 -22.31
C ASP A 159 12.00 1.45 -22.10
N ALA A 160 11.55 1.36 -20.84
CA ALA A 160 10.14 1.11 -20.54
C ALA A 160 9.72 1.69 -19.19
N PHE A 161 8.42 1.90 -19.06
CA PHE A 161 7.77 2.34 -17.83
C PHE A 161 6.52 1.51 -17.56
N TRP A 162 6.46 0.95 -16.36
CA TRP A 162 5.35 0.14 -15.89
C TRP A 162 4.84 0.63 -14.55
N ILE A 163 3.56 0.38 -14.32
CA ILE A 163 2.87 0.69 -13.07
C ILE A 163 2.19 -0.58 -12.60
N TYR A 164 2.41 -0.97 -11.36
CA TYR A 164 1.59 -1.97 -10.72
C TYR A 164 0.53 -1.30 -9.86
N ILE A 165 -0.71 -1.77 -10.00
CA ILE A 165 -1.74 -1.52 -9.00
C ILE A 165 -1.70 -2.71 -8.05
N CYS A 166 -1.28 -2.49 -6.82
CA CYS A 166 -1.13 -3.52 -5.79
C CYS A 166 -2.49 -4.13 -5.44
N GLU A 167 -2.45 -5.29 -4.79
CA GLU A 167 -3.65 -5.89 -4.23
C GLU A 167 -4.28 -4.93 -3.20
N HIS A 168 -5.60 -4.78 -3.29
CA HIS A 168 -6.40 -3.90 -2.44
C HIS A 168 -7.49 -4.74 -1.78
N TRP A 169 -8.05 -4.23 -0.69
CA TRP A 169 -9.21 -4.60 0.12
C TRP A 169 -10.43 -5.21 -0.62
N LEU A 170 -10.49 -5.15 -1.96
CA LEU A 170 -11.60 -5.60 -2.80
C LEU A 170 -11.41 -7.01 -3.40
N ASN A 171 -10.51 -7.84 -2.86
CA ASN A 171 -10.19 -9.18 -3.38
C ASN A 171 -9.80 -9.18 -4.88
N ARG A 172 -9.23 -8.07 -5.37
CA ARG A 172 -8.71 -7.95 -6.74
C ARG A 172 -7.20 -8.07 -6.69
N GLY A 173 -6.68 -9.05 -7.43
CA GLY A 173 -5.24 -9.31 -7.51
C GLY A 173 -4.43 -8.15 -8.10
N ARG A 174 -3.11 -8.23 -7.96
CA ARG A 174 -2.17 -7.25 -8.52
C ARG A 174 -2.34 -7.14 -10.05
N GLU A 175 -2.34 -5.91 -10.55
CA GLU A 175 -2.42 -5.61 -11.99
C GLU A 175 -1.12 -4.97 -12.47
N LEU A 176 -0.66 -5.35 -13.65
CA LEU A 176 0.47 -4.73 -14.34
C LEU A 176 -0.04 -3.87 -15.50
N TRP A 177 0.38 -2.61 -15.54
CA TRP A 177 0.06 -1.66 -16.59
C TRP A 177 1.34 -1.17 -17.25
N ALA A 178 1.50 -1.44 -18.54
CA ALA A 178 2.68 -1.05 -19.30
C ALA A 178 2.38 0.16 -20.19
N SER A 179 3.23 1.19 -20.14
CA SER A 179 3.06 2.36 -20.98
C SER A 179 3.44 2.08 -22.44
N LYS A 180 2.61 2.54 -23.39
CA LYS A 180 2.94 2.52 -24.82
C LYS A 180 3.59 3.81 -25.31
N SER A 181 3.40 4.92 -24.61
CA SER A 181 3.85 6.25 -25.07
C SER A 181 4.66 7.05 -24.06
N VAL A 182 4.67 6.67 -22.79
CA VAL A 182 5.49 7.30 -21.75
C VAL A 182 6.72 6.42 -21.53
N ILE A 183 7.68 6.49 -22.45
CA ILE A 183 8.78 5.51 -22.53
C ILE A 183 10.17 6.10 -22.30
N ASN A 184 10.30 7.44 -22.25
CA ASN A 184 11.58 8.08 -21.93
C ASN A 184 11.53 8.90 -20.64
N LYS A 185 12.71 9.22 -20.11
CA LYS A 185 12.91 9.98 -18.87
C LYS A 185 12.00 11.21 -18.75
N ASN A 186 11.98 12.06 -19.78
CA ASN A 186 11.27 13.34 -19.72
C ASN A 186 9.76 13.16 -19.70
N GLU A 187 9.25 12.21 -20.48
CA GLU A 187 7.82 11.85 -20.50
C GLU A 187 7.38 11.26 -19.16
N ILE A 188 8.17 10.33 -18.62
CA ILE A 188 7.88 9.69 -17.32
C ILE A 188 7.85 10.75 -16.21
N ILE A 189 8.86 11.62 -16.13
CA ILE A 189 8.90 12.70 -15.13
C ILE A 189 7.69 13.64 -15.29
N LYS A 190 7.32 14.00 -16.53
CA LYS A 190 6.17 14.86 -16.80
C LYS A 190 4.86 14.21 -16.35
N PHE A 191 4.66 12.93 -16.67
CA PHE A 191 3.49 12.16 -16.27
C PHE A 191 3.40 12.07 -14.74
N LEU A 192 4.50 11.67 -14.07
CA LEU A 192 4.54 11.52 -12.62
C LEU A 192 4.35 12.84 -11.87
N LYS A 193 4.88 13.96 -12.38
CA LYS A 193 4.61 15.28 -11.79
C LYS A 193 3.14 15.69 -11.92
N LYS A 194 2.52 15.43 -13.08
CA LYS A 194 1.11 15.76 -13.34
C LYS A 194 0.17 14.93 -12.47
N HIS A 195 0.51 13.67 -12.19
CA HIS A 195 -0.33 12.71 -11.47
C HIS A 195 0.29 12.24 -10.15
N LYS A 196 1.04 13.13 -9.47
CA LYS A 196 1.85 12.84 -8.28
C LYS A 196 1.08 12.10 -7.18
N THR A 197 -0.07 12.63 -6.79
CA THR A 197 -0.95 12.07 -5.74
C THR A 197 -1.46 10.68 -6.09
N ASN A 198 -1.69 10.40 -7.36
CA ASN A 198 -2.19 9.11 -7.84
C ASN A 198 -1.09 8.07 -8.06
N THR A 199 0.18 8.49 -8.06
CA THR A 199 1.33 7.63 -8.43
C THR A 199 2.37 7.57 -7.30
N ILE A 200 3.29 8.53 -7.27
CA ILE A 200 4.43 8.56 -6.32
C ILE A 200 3.95 8.52 -4.87
N GLU A 201 2.90 9.26 -4.53
CA GLU A 201 2.42 9.36 -3.14
C GLU A 201 1.46 8.23 -2.73
N ASN A 202 0.98 7.43 -3.69
CA ASN A 202 -0.06 6.43 -3.46
C ASN A 202 0.55 5.06 -3.16
N GLY A 203 0.45 4.59 -1.92
CA GLY A 203 0.95 3.29 -1.47
C GLY A 203 0.36 2.09 -2.20
N PHE A 204 -0.77 2.22 -2.90
CA PHE A 204 -1.33 1.13 -3.72
C PHE A 204 -0.71 1.03 -5.11
N VAL A 205 0.31 1.84 -5.38
CA VAL A 205 0.94 1.94 -6.69
C VAL A 205 2.44 1.74 -6.54
N GLU A 206 2.95 0.75 -7.26
CA GLU A 206 4.39 0.59 -7.50
C GLU A 206 4.71 1.13 -8.89
N LEU A 207 5.86 1.77 -9.01
CA LEU A 207 6.37 2.29 -10.28
C LEU A 207 7.60 1.49 -10.66
N VAL A 208 7.74 1.13 -11.94
CA VAL A 208 8.95 0.48 -12.45
C VAL A 208 9.45 1.21 -13.68
N VAL A 209 10.67 1.70 -13.60
CA VAL A 209 11.42 2.27 -14.71
C VAL A 209 12.48 1.26 -15.11
N ASN A 210 12.42 0.79 -16.34
CA ASN A 210 13.29 -0.26 -16.85
C ASN A 210 14.34 0.29 -17.81
N SER A 211 15.55 -0.25 -17.71
CA SER A 211 16.61 -0.14 -18.70
C SER A 211 17.03 -1.54 -19.16
N ASN A 212 17.18 -1.72 -20.46
CA ASN A 212 17.72 -2.92 -21.06
C ASN A 212 19.18 -3.15 -20.65
N THR A 213 19.91 -2.09 -20.28
CA THR A 213 21.27 -2.17 -19.78
C THR A 213 21.32 -2.96 -18.47
N GLY A 214 21.94 -4.13 -18.50
CA GLY A 214 22.01 -5.01 -17.33
C GLY A 214 20.65 -5.55 -16.87
N LYS A 215 19.61 -5.48 -17.72
CA LYS A 215 18.21 -5.78 -17.35
C LYS A 215 17.81 -5.10 -16.03
N THR A 216 18.03 -3.80 -15.98
CA THR A 216 17.90 -3.01 -14.75
C THR A 216 16.46 -2.55 -14.55
N ASN A 217 15.93 -2.75 -13.35
CA ASN A 217 14.67 -2.21 -12.88
C ASN A 217 14.93 -1.27 -11.71
N LEU A 218 14.56 0.00 -11.88
CA LEU A 218 14.45 0.96 -10.80
C LEU A 218 12.99 1.08 -10.40
N MET A 219 12.69 0.82 -9.14
CA MET A 219 11.32 0.72 -8.66
C MET A 219 11.07 1.71 -7.53
N LEU A 220 9.84 2.18 -7.43
CA LEU A 220 9.30 2.80 -6.23
C LEU A 220 8.23 1.85 -5.69
N CYS A 221 8.49 1.19 -4.57
CA CYS A 221 7.58 0.18 -4.04
C CYS A 221 6.35 0.82 -3.37
N GLU A 222 5.42 -0.02 -2.94
CA GLU A 222 4.20 0.28 -2.18
C GLU A 222 4.51 0.97 -0.84
N HIS A 223 5.66 0.66 -0.22
CA HIS A 223 6.19 1.34 0.97
C HIS A 223 7.03 2.58 0.66
N LYS A 224 7.07 3.02 -0.61
CA LYS A 224 7.79 4.22 -1.07
C LYS A 224 9.30 4.19 -0.83
N LYS A 225 9.87 2.98 -0.76
CA LYS A 225 11.31 2.76 -0.88
C LYS A 225 11.69 2.73 -2.35
N VAL A 226 12.85 3.30 -2.67
CA VAL A 226 13.44 3.18 -3.99
C VAL A 226 14.25 1.89 -4.02
N GLN A 227 14.05 1.06 -5.04
CA GLN A 227 14.71 -0.22 -5.18
C GLN A 227 15.39 -0.33 -6.54
N LEU A 228 16.57 -0.94 -6.59
CA LEU A 228 17.28 -1.23 -7.83
C LEU A 228 17.55 -2.73 -7.91
N HIS A 229 17.09 -3.36 -8.99
CA HIS A 229 17.47 -4.71 -9.38
C HIS A 229 18.24 -4.66 -10.69
N THR A 230 19.43 -5.24 -10.76
CA THR A 230 20.23 -5.28 -11.99
C THR A 230 21.10 -6.54 -12.07
N GLU A 231 21.28 -7.10 -13.27
CA GLU A 231 22.27 -8.15 -13.53
C GLU A 231 23.68 -7.56 -13.78
N SER A 232 23.80 -6.25 -13.99
CA SER A 232 25.07 -5.57 -14.28
C SER A 232 25.74 -5.03 -13.02
N GLU A 233 26.93 -5.56 -12.72
CA GLU A 233 27.77 -5.07 -11.63
C GLU A 233 28.23 -3.62 -11.84
N GLU A 234 28.43 -3.21 -13.10
CA GLU A 234 28.83 -1.84 -13.44
C GLU A 234 27.71 -0.86 -13.11
N VAL A 235 26.47 -1.16 -13.52
CA VAL A 235 25.30 -0.34 -13.20
C VAL A 235 25.13 -0.27 -11.68
N PHE A 236 25.26 -1.41 -10.99
CA PHE A 236 25.14 -1.48 -9.53
C PHE A 236 26.16 -0.56 -8.82
N LYS A 237 27.44 -0.64 -9.21
CA LYS A 237 28.51 0.19 -8.63
C LYS A 237 28.32 1.67 -8.94
N ASN A 238 27.92 2.01 -10.17
CA ASN A 238 27.64 3.38 -10.56
C ASN A 238 26.46 3.96 -9.80
N PHE A 239 25.41 3.15 -9.57
CA PHE A 239 24.26 3.56 -8.79
C PHE A 239 24.63 3.85 -7.32
N ILE A 240 25.41 2.97 -6.69
CA ILE A 240 25.95 3.20 -5.33
C ILE A 240 26.76 4.50 -5.27
N GLY A 241 27.67 4.72 -6.22
CA GLY A 241 28.45 5.96 -6.29
C GLY A 241 27.55 7.20 -6.41
N GLY A 242 26.52 7.13 -7.27
CA GLY A 242 25.54 8.19 -7.43
C GLY A 242 24.74 8.49 -6.15
N LEU A 243 24.37 7.47 -5.38
CA LEU A 243 23.69 7.68 -4.09
C LEU A 243 24.60 8.35 -3.05
N ILE A 244 25.88 7.98 -3.01
CA ILE A 244 26.87 8.62 -2.13
C ILE A 244 27.04 10.10 -2.51
N ASP A 245 27.10 10.41 -3.81
CA ASP A 245 27.18 11.80 -4.31
C ASP A 245 25.92 12.61 -3.98
N LEU A 246 24.77 11.94 -3.84
CA LEU A 246 23.51 12.55 -3.38
C LEU A 246 23.42 12.70 -1.85
N GLY A 247 24.46 12.27 -1.12
CA GLY A 247 24.60 12.42 0.32
C GLY A 247 23.99 11.29 1.14
N PHE A 248 23.71 10.13 0.54
CA PHE A 248 23.24 8.96 1.28
C PHE A 248 24.40 8.13 1.82
N GLU A 249 24.23 7.60 3.02
CA GLU A 249 25.17 6.66 3.64
C GLU A 249 24.69 5.22 3.47
N GLN A 250 25.63 4.30 3.29
CA GLN A 250 25.34 2.88 3.28
C GLN A 250 25.17 2.37 4.72
N THR A 251 24.12 1.61 4.96
CA THR A 251 23.93 0.82 6.18
C THR A 251 23.98 -0.68 5.88
N LYS A 252 24.15 -1.49 6.94
CA LYS A 252 24.17 -2.95 6.82
C LYS A 252 22.78 -3.52 6.62
N ASP A 253 21.80 -2.94 7.28
CA ASP A 253 20.40 -3.36 7.24
C ASP A 253 19.49 -2.21 7.64
N PHE A 254 18.21 -2.30 7.28
CA PHE A 254 17.17 -1.42 7.79
C PHE A 254 16.48 -2.06 8.98
N TYR A 255 16.07 -1.23 9.94
CA TYR A 255 15.03 -1.64 10.88
C TYR A 255 13.73 -1.72 10.09
N ASN A 256 13.29 -2.95 9.83
CA ASN A 256 12.06 -3.19 9.10
C ASN A 256 10.92 -3.43 10.10
N ILE A 257 9.84 -2.65 10.01
CA ILE A 257 8.61 -2.88 10.79
C ILE A 257 7.88 -4.15 10.29
N GLU A 258 8.29 -4.73 9.15
CA GLU A 258 7.75 -5.99 8.60
C GLU A 258 8.10 -7.27 9.37
N PHE A 259 8.32 -7.21 10.69
CA PHE A 259 8.43 -8.40 11.52
C PHE A 259 7.03 -9.02 11.79
N GLY A 260 6.47 -9.65 10.76
CA GLY A 260 5.32 -10.54 10.88
C GLY A 260 3.94 -9.88 10.92
N TYR A 261 3.85 -8.57 10.67
CA TYR A 261 2.58 -7.83 10.61
C TYR A 261 2.15 -7.61 9.17
N HIS A 262 0.97 -8.12 8.81
CA HIS A 262 0.26 -7.65 7.63
C HIS A 262 -0.16 -6.21 7.90
N HIS A 263 0.36 -5.28 7.11
CA HIS A 263 0.12 -3.85 7.26
C HIS A 263 -0.32 -3.29 5.91
N TRP A 264 -1.14 -2.25 5.95
CA TRP A 264 -1.86 -1.76 4.79
C TRP A 264 -1.12 -0.63 4.10
N HIS A 265 -1.32 -0.54 2.78
CA HIS A 265 -0.75 0.56 2.02
C HIS A 265 -1.56 1.84 2.23
N TYR A 266 -0.85 2.97 2.34
CA TYR A 266 -1.47 4.28 2.52
C TYR A 266 -2.00 4.83 1.18
N ARG A 267 -3.21 5.39 1.16
CA ARG A 267 -3.76 6.16 0.01
C ARG A 267 -3.95 7.63 0.38
N PRO A 268 -3.43 8.58 -0.39
CA PRO A 268 -3.79 9.99 -0.22
C PRO A 268 -5.30 10.21 -0.41
N ILE A 269 -5.90 11.08 0.42
CA ILE A 269 -7.36 11.34 0.38
C ILE A 269 -7.84 11.86 -0.98
N GLU A 270 -7.01 12.62 -1.69
CA GLU A 270 -7.31 13.18 -3.00
C GLU A 270 -6.93 12.25 -4.17
N SER A 271 -6.39 11.05 -3.89
CA SER A 271 -6.06 10.14 -4.96
C SER A 271 -7.32 9.46 -5.51
N LEU A 272 -7.26 9.12 -6.79
CA LEU A 272 -8.26 8.28 -7.45
C LEU A 272 -8.36 6.92 -6.76
N ASP A 273 -9.55 6.34 -6.80
CA ASP A 273 -9.72 4.93 -6.50
C ASP A 273 -9.21 4.05 -7.66
N ARG A 274 -9.26 2.73 -7.48
CA ARG A 274 -8.67 1.79 -8.44
C ARG A 274 -9.27 1.91 -9.83
N ASP A 275 -10.59 2.01 -9.93
CA ASP A 275 -11.30 1.99 -11.21
C ASP A 275 -11.06 3.31 -11.95
N ASP A 276 -11.14 4.44 -11.24
CA ASP A 276 -10.83 5.75 -11.80
C ASP A 276 -9.34 5.86 -12.21
N PHE A 277 -8.43 5.26 -11.44
CA PHE A 277 -7.01 5.23 -11.78
C PHE A 277 -6.74 4.37 -13.02
N ALA A 278 -7.41 3.23 -13.17
CA ALA A 278 -7.32 2.40 -14.38
C ALA A 278 -7.80 3.17 -15.63
N VAL A 279 -8.87 3.95 -15.53
CA VAL A 279 -9.33 4.84 -16.62
C VAL A 279 -8.25 5.89 -16.94
N LEU A 280 -7.66 6.52 -15.92
CA LEU A 280 -6.55 7.46 -16.13
C LEU A 280 -5.37 6.81 -16.86
N LEU A 281 -5.02 5.57 -16.53
CA LEU A 281 -3.95 4.83 -17.19
C LEU A 281 -4.28 4.58 -18.68
N ILE A 282 -5.51 4.16 -18.99
CA ILE A 282 -5.99 3.98 -20.37
C ILE A 282 -5.91 5.30 -21.16
N ASP A 283 -6.37 6.40 -20.56
CA ASP A 283 -6.35 7.74 -21.19
C ASP A 283 -4.91 8.25 -21.45
N ASN A 284 -3.92 7.70 -20.76
CA ASN A 284 -2.50 7.98 -20.97
C ASN A 284 -1.78 6.81 -21.68
N GLU A 285 -2.53 6.00 -22.43
CA GLU A 285 -2.03 4.94 -23.32
C GLU A 285 -1.22 3.85 -22.61
N PHE A 286 -1.59 3.52 -21.37
CA PHE A 286 -1.15 2.30 -20.71
C PHE A 286 -2.04 1.13 -21.10
N GLU A 287 -1.44 -0.05 -21.21
CA GLU A 287 -2.13 -1.31 -21.45
C GLU A 287 -2.01 -2.22 -20.23
N ASN A 288 -3.14 -2.81 -19.81
CA ASN A 288 -3.15 -3.84 -18.78
C ASN A 288 -2.59 -5.14 -19.35
N ILE A 289 -1.49 -5.61 -18.77
CA ILE A 289 -0.83 -6.86 -19.13
C ILE A 289 -1.40 -7.97 -18.26
N LYS A 290 -2.02 -8.97 -18.89
CA LYS A 290 -2.50 -10.15 -18.19
C LYS A 290 -1.30 -10.96 -17.70
N LEU A 291 -1.12 -11.01 -16.38
CA LEU A 291 -0.19 -11.91 -15.74
C LEU A 291 -0.77 -13.33 -15.82
N GLU A 292 -0.03 -14.27 -16.40
CA GLU A 292 -0.41 -15.69 -16.33
C GLU A 292 -0.38 -16.13 -14.86
N LYS A 293 -1.45 -16.80 -14.41
CA LYS A 293 -1.58 -17.32 -13.04
C LYS A 293 -0.78 -18.60 -12.86
#